data_AF-E6UIJ9-F1
#
_entry.id   AF-E6UIJ9-F1
#
_cell.length_a   1.000
_cell.length_b   1.000
_cell.length_c   1.000
_cell.angle_alpha   90.00
_cell.angle_beta   90.00
_cell.angle_gamma   90.00
#
_symmetry.space_group_name_H-M   'P 1'
#
loop_
_entity.id
_entity.type
_entity.pdbx_description
1 polymer ?
#
loop_
_entity_poly.entity_id
_entity_poly.type
_entity_poly.pdbx_seq_one_letter_code
_entity_poly.pdbx_strand_id
1 'polypeptide(L)'
;MDIIDAIRKKYGGNIRLCAPLDDEMFEQSKKFLPEELAELLRISDGILETMPHPKTGEIMDIYYIVDTFENILSETKRYREEHGGEGVVFAGNGAGDSYVLKPDGKIFLMEYIDNDEEFCAESLSAFFEK
;
A
#
# COMPACT_ATOMS: atom_id res chain seq x y z
N MET A 1 -13.71 3.14 -11.67
CA MET A 1 -13.97 1.86 -10.96
C MET A 1 -13.67 2.11 -9.49
N ASP A 2 -14.35 1.48 -8.55
CA ASP A 2 -13.95 1.58 -7.13
C ASP A 2 -12.53 1.01 -6.97
N ILE A 3 -11.66 1.67 -6.20
CA ILE A 3 -10.26 1.25 -6.02
C ILE A 3 -10.20 -0.13 -5.34
N ILE A 4 -11.13 -0.44 -4.44
CA ILE A 4 -11.23 -1.78 -3.84
C ILE A 4 -11.59 -2.83 -4.89
N ASP A 5 -12.50 -2.52 -5.81
CA ASP A 5 -12.84 -3.41 -6.92
C ASP A 5 -11.65 -3.62 -7.86
N ALA A 6 -10.86 -2.57 -8.12
CA ALA A 6 -9.62 -2.67 -8.90
C ALA A 6 -8.62 -3.61 -8.23
N ILE A 7 -8.37 -3.43 -6.93
CA ILE A 7 -7.49 -4.30 -6.13
C ILE A 7 -8.02 -5.74 -6.15
N ARG A 8 -9.31 -5.95 -5.87
CA ARG A 8 -9.92 -7.29 -5.94
C ARG A 8 -9.68 -7.95 -7.29
N LYS A 9 -9.90 -7.22 -8.38
CA LYS A 9 -9.71 -7.76 -9.73
C LYS A 9 -8.25 -8.13 -9.98
N LYS A 10 -7.31 -7.25 -9.64
CA LYS A 10 -5.86 -7.45 -9.82
C LYS A 10 -5.35 -8.70 -9.08
N TYR A 11 -5.86 -8.94 -7.87
CA TYR A 11 -5.46 -10.07 -7.02
C TYR A 11 -6.42 -11.28 -7.12
N GLY A 12 -7.24 -11.35 -8.17
CA GLY A 12 -8.12 -12.50 -8.43
C GLY A 12 -9.20 -12.75 -7.37
N GLY A 13 -9.57 -11.71 -6.62
CA GLY A 13 -10.52 -11.77 -5.50
C GLY A 13 -9.91 -12.25 -4.19
N ASN A 14 -8.63 -12.63 -4.17
CA ASN A 14 -7.97 -13.20 -3.00
C ASN A 14 -7.42 -12.12 -2.07
N ILE A 15 -8.29 -11.22 -1.60
CA ILE A 15 -7.90 -10.19 -0.65
C ILE A 15 -8.76 -10.24 0.61
N ARG A 16 -8.19 -9.75 1.71
CA ARG A 16 -8.91 -9.47 2.95
C ARG A 16 -8.77 -7.99 3.30
N LEU A 17 -9.90 -7.34 3.53
CA LEU A 17 -9.94 -5.99 4.08
C LEU A 17 -9.79 -6.07 5.61
N CYS A 18 -9.00 -5.17 6.15
CA CYS A 18 -8.88 -4.96 7.59
C CYS A 18 -10.01 -4.07 8.11
N ALA A 19 -10.09 -3.90 9.42
CA ALA A 19 -10.98 -2.90 9.99
C ALA A 19 -10.57 -1.51 9.47
N PRO A 20 -11.53 -0.64 9.13
CA PRO A 20 -11.22 0.72 8.70
C PRO A 20 -10.61 1.54 9.85
N LEU A 21 -9.92 2.63 9.50
CA LEU A 21 -9.57 3.65 10.47
C LEU A 21 -10.80 4.20 11.17
N ASP A 22 -10.70 4.41 12.48
CA ASP A 22 -11.69 5.19 13.20
C ASP A 22 -11.58 6.69 12.84
N ASP A 23 -12.54 7.49 13.32
CA ASP A 23 -12.64 8.91 12.96
C ASP A 23 -11.41 9.71 13.43
N GLU A 24 -10.82 9.37 14.57
CA GLU A 24 -9.65 10.07 15.10
C GLU A 24 -8.42 9.77 14.24
N MET A 25 -8.17 8.49 13.96
CA MET A 25 -7.05 8.07 13.13
C MET A 25 -7.20 8.55 11.69
N PHE A 26 -8.43 8.62 11.16
CA PHE A 26 -8.67 9.17 9.82
C PHE A 26 -8.37 10.68 9.75
N GLU A 27 -8.76 11.48 10.75
CA GLU A 27 -8.36 12.88 10.81
C GLU A 27 -6.84 13.06 10.95
N GLN A 28 -6.17 12.12 11.62
CA GLN A 28 -4.72 12.10 11.69
C GLN A 28 -4.10 11.75 10.34
N SER A 29 -4.59 10.73 9.65
CA SER A 29 -4.01 10.25 8.39
C SER A 29 -3.99 11.32 7.31
N LYS A 30 -5.03 12.16 7.21
CA LYS A 30 -5.09 13.30 6.29
C LYS A 30 -3.97 14.35 6.46
N LYS A 31 -3.27 14.36 7.60
CA LYS A 31 -2.14 15.27 7.85
C LYS A 31 -0.82 14.71 7.32
N PHE A 32 -0.73 13.40 7.13
CA PHE A 32 0.51 12.70 6.81
C PHE A 32 0.48 12.06 5.42
N LEU A 33 -0.71 11.72 4.93
CA LEU A 33 -0.90 10.96 3.71
C LEU A 33 -1.58 11.81 2.62
N PRO A 34 -1.31 11.53 1.35
CA PRO A 34 -2.14 11.99 0.25
C PRO A 34 -3.61 11.57 0.43
N GLU A 35 -4.54 12.40 -0.03
CA GLU A 35 -5.98 12.20 0.13
C GLU A 35 -6.45 10.83 -0.36
N GLU A 36 -5.99 10.39 -1.53
CA GLU A 36 -6.38 9.09 -2.11
C GLU A 36 -6.00 7.90 -1.20
N LEU A 37 -4.85 7.97 -0.52
CA LEU A 37 -4.42 6.92 0.41
C LEU A 37 -5.16 7.00 1.75
N ALA A 38 -5.41 8.21 2.26
CA ALA A 38 -6.20 8.41 3.48
C ALA A 38 -7.64 7.89 3.31
N GLU A 39 -8.29 8.19 2.19
CA GLU A 39 -9.63 7.69 1.85
C GLU A 39 -9.64 6.17 1.68
N LEU A 40 -8.58 5.57 1.13
CA LEU A 40 -8.45 4.12 1.06
C LEU A 40 -8.40 3.48 2.45
N LEU A 41 -7.61 4.05 3.36
CA LEU A 41 -7.49 3.55 4.75
C LEU A 41 -8.76 3.76 5.57
N ARG A 42 -9.59 4.73 5.20
CA ARG A 42 -10.93 4.91 5.77
C ARG A 42 -11.88 3.77 5.41
N ILE A 43 -11.62 3.07 4.30
CA ILE A 43 -12.35 1.86 3.91
C ILE A 43 -11.72 0.62 4.54
N SER A 44 -10.39 0.55 4.59
CA SER A 44 -9.65 -0.60 5.11
C SER A 44 -8.25 -0.17 5.58
N ASP A 45 -7.98 -0.25 6.89
CA ASP A 45 -6.65 0.05 7.44
C ASP A 45 -5.68 -1.10 7.18
N GLY A 46 -5.12 -1.10 5.98
CA GLY A 46 -4.39 -2.21 5.40
C GLY A 46 -5.27 -3.15 4.59
N ILE A 47 -4.70 -3.74 3.54
CA ILE A 47 -5.34 -4.71 2.67
C ILE A 47 -4.38 -5.88 2.50
N LEU A 48 -4.83 -7.09 2.80
CA LEU A 48 -4.01 -8.29 2.75
C LEU A 48 -4.31 -9.08 1.48
N GLU A 49 -3.26 -9.58 0.83
CA GLU A 49 -3.35 -10.70 -0.09
C GLU A 49 -3.55 -11.99 0.70
N THR A 50 -4.37 -12.88 0.16
CA THR A 50 -4.70 -14.16 0.76
C THR A 50 -4.49 -15.30 -0.22
N MET A 51 -4.32 -16.52 0.30
CA MET A 51 -4.37 -17.74 -0.50
C MET A 51 -4.95 -18.89 0.31
N PRO A 52 -5.47 -19.94 -0.33
CA PRO A 52 -5.72 -21.20 0.35
C PRO A 52 -4.40 -21.85 0.76
N HIS A 53 -4.29 -22.24 2.03
CA HIS A 53 -3.17 -22.99 2.54
C HIS A 53 -3.07 -24.34 1.78
N PRO A 54 -1.89 -24.72 1.25
CA PRO A 54 -1.77 -25.82 0.28
C PRO A 54 -2.12 -27.20 0.85
N LYS A 55 -2.15 -27.36 2.18
CA LYS A 55 -2.50 -28.64 2.83
C LYS A 55 -3.92 -28.68 3.39
N THR A 56 -4.44 -27.55 3.88
CA THR A 56 -5.72 -27.51 4.61
C THR A 56 -6.84 -26.86 3.80
N GLY A 57 -6.49 -26.07 2.78
CA GLY A 57 -7.46 -25.27 2.01
C GLY A 57 -8.00 -24.05 2.76
N GLU A 58 -7.62 -23.86 4.02
CA GLU A 58 -8.01 -22.68 4.80
C GLU A 58 -7.38 -21.42 4.23
N ILE A 59 -8.13 -20.33 4.19
CA ILE A 59 -7.61 -19.05 3.71
C ILE A 59 -6.60 -18.51 4.74
N MET A 60 -5.40 -18.18 4.26
CA MET A 60 -4.34 -17.56 5.03
C MET A 60 -3.94 -16.22 4.41
N ASP A 61 -3.53 -15.30 5.27
CA ASP A 61 -2.94 -14.03 4.84
C ASP A 61 -1.48 -14.25 4.43
N ILE A 62 -1.04 -13.59 3.36
CA ILE A 62 0.32 -13.73 2.81
C ILE A 62 1.12 -12.45 3.07
N TYR A 63 0.58 -11.32 2.62
CA TYR A 63 1.30 -10.06 2.54
C TYR A 63 0.35 -8.87 2.45
N TYR A 64 0.79 -7.68 2.84
CA TYR A 64 0.02 -6.46 2.66
C TYR A 64 0.15 -5.94 1.22
N ILE A 65 -0.98 -5.81 0.54
CA ILE A 65 -1.12 -5.10 -0.74
C ILE A 65 -1.08 -3.58 -0.51
N VAL A 66 -1.67 -3.15 0.61
CA VAL A 66 -1.57 -1.81 1.17
C VAL A 66 -1.32 -1.98 2.65
N ASP A 67 -0.30 -1.32 3.17
CA ASP A 67 0.05 -1.38 4.58
C ASP A 67 -0.98 -0.66 5.46
N THR A 68 -0.98 -0.99 6.75
CA THR A 68 -1.75 -0.24 7.75
C THR A 68 -1.20 1.18 7.88
N PHE A 69 -1.99 2.12 8.41
CA PHE A 69 -1.56 3.49 8.65
C PHE A 69 -0.28 3.56 9.49
N GLU A 70 -0.19 2.73 10.53
CA GLU A 70 1.00 2.64 11.38
C GLU A 70 2.23 2.18 10.59
N ASN A 71 2.10 1.12 9.78
CA ASN A 71 3.18 0.63 8.94
C ASN A 71 3.60 1.67 7.91
N ILE A 72 2.65 2.35 7.27
CA ILE A 72 2.90 3.42 6.30
C ILE A 72 3.74 4.53 6.94
N LEU A 73 3.42 4.96 8.16
CA LEU A 73 4.22 5.97 8.87
C LEU A 73 5.63 5.47 9.17
N SER A 74 5.76 4.23 9.65
CA SER A 74 7.05 3.61 9.96
C SER A 74 7.93 3.48 8.71
N GLU A 75 7.41 2.91 7.64
CA GLU A 75 8.14 2.67 6.39
C GLU A 75 8.45 3.98 5.67
N THR A 76 7.54 4.96 5.69
CA THR A 76 7.82 6.29 5.13
C THR A 76 8.95 6.99 5.89
N LYS A 77 8.98 6.86 7.21
CA LYS A 77 10.08 7.39 8.02
C LYS A 77 11.39 6.71 7.66
N ARG A 78 11.41 5.38 7.62
CA ARG A 78 12.59 4.59 7.25
C ARG A 78 13.10 4.97 5.85
N TYR A 79 12.21 5.03 4.85
CA TYR A 79 12.54 5.44 3.49
C TYR A 79 13.22 6.81 3.44
N ARG A 80 12.70 7.78 4.19
CA ARG A 80 13.29 9.13 4.25
C ARG A 80 14.66 9.13 4.92
N GLU A 81 14.84 8.36 5.99
CA GLU A 81 16.09 8.28 6.73
C GLU A 81 17.20 7.55 5.94
N GLU A 82 16.84 6.48 5.21
CA GLU A 82 17.80 5.62 4.50
C GLU A 82 18.11 6.12 3.08
N HIS A 83 17.10 6.63 2.37
CA HIS A 83 17.23 7.00 0.96
C HIS A 83 17.14 8.52 0.71
N GLY A 84 16.78 9.32 1.71
CA GLY A 84 16.64 10.77 1.56
C GLY A 84 15.53 11.22 0.61
N GLY A 85 14.66 10.30 0.18
CA GLY A 85 13.63 10.54 -0.82
C GLY A 85 12.39 11.23 -0.26
N GLU A 86 11.62 11.85 -1.16
CA GLU A 86 10.29 12.41 -0.89
C GLU A 86 9.18 11.43 -1.30
N GLY A 87 8.06 11.45 -0.58
CA GLY A 87 6.90 10.59 -0.83
C GLY A 87 6.46 9.81 0.41
N VAL A 88 5.50 8.90 0.19
CA VAL A 88 4.91 8.01 1.19
C VAL A 88 5.04 6.57 0.73
N VAL A 89 5.62 5.71 1.56
CA VAL A 89 5.66 4.26 1.32
C VAL A 89 4.31 3.67 1.70
N PHE A 90 3.60 3.06 0.76
CA PHE A 90 2.27 2.51 1.02
C PHE A 90 2.20 0.98 1.02
N ALA A 91 3.22 0.31 0.51
CA ALA A 91 3.35 -1.15 0.51
C ALA A 91 4.79 -1.55 0.15
N GLY A 92 5.19 -2.78 0.49
CA GLY A 92 6.35 -3.42 -0.13
C GLY A 92 5.98 -4.27 -1.35
N ASN A 93 6.98 -4.73 -2.11
CA ASN A 93 6.77 -5.67 -3.23
C ASN A 93 6.91 -7.15 -2.82
N GLY A 94 7.13 -7.44 -1.53
CA GLY A 94 7.39 -8.80 -1.03
C GLY A 94 8.80 -9.33 -1.29
N ALA A 95 9.69 -8.54 -1.92
CA ALA A 95 11.08 -8.89 -2.20
C ALA A 95 12.11 -7.94 -1.53
N GLY A 96 11.65 -6.98 -0.73
CA GLY A 96 12.48 -6.04 0.01
C GLY A 96 12.41 -4.60 -0.49
N ASP A 97 11.76 -4.36 -1.63
CA ASP A 97 11.59 -3.03 -2.22
C ASP A 97 10.24 -2.43 -1.82
N SER A 98 10.13 -1.11 -1.96
CA SER A 98 9.00 -0.34 -1.44
C SER A 98 8.30 0.45 -2.54
N TYR A 99 6.96 0.36 -2.61
CA TYR A 99 6.17 1.24 -3.46
C TYR A 99 5.98 2.60 -2.79
N VAL A 100 6.44 3.65 -3.47
CA VAL A 100 6.43 5.03 -2.98
C VAL A 100 5.46 5.86 -3.82
N LEU A 101 4.46 6.44 -3.16
CA LEU A 101 3.58 7.47 -3.72
C LEU A 101 4.24 8.84 -3.55
N LYS A 102 4.63 9.45 -4.68
CA LYS A 102 5.32 10.74 -4.73
C LYS A 102 4.36 11.92 -4.57
N PRO A 103 4.85 13.12 -4.19
CA PRO A 103 4.01 14.31 -4.05
C PRO A 103 3.26 14.72 -5.33
N ASP A 104 3.76 14.34 -6.51
CA ASP A 104 3.09 14.57 -7.79
C ASP A 104 2.02 13.51 -8.13
N GLY A 105 1.77 12.56 -7.23
CA GLY A 105 0.78 11.49 -7.36
C GLY A 105 1.29 10.22 -8.04
N LYS A 106 2.51 10.22 -8.59
CA LYS A 106 3.06 9.05 -9.27
C LYS A 106 3.58 8.00 -8.30
N ILE A 107 3.62 6.76 -8.76
CA ILE A 107 4.13 5.63 -7.99
C ILE A 107 5.41 5.10 -8.60
N PHE A 108 6.41 4.95 -7.75
CA PHE A 108 7.69 4.35 -8.06
C PHE A 108 7.94 3.14 -7.16
N LEU A 109 8.65 2.14 -7.67
CA LEU A 109 9.24 1.08 -6.87
C LEU A 109 10.67 1.52 -6.49
N MET A 110 10.90 1.70 -5.19
CA MET A 110 12.21 2.02 -4.64
C MET A 110 12.99 0.73 -4.37
N GLU A 111 14.04 0.48 -5.14
CA GLU A 111 14.93 -0.65 -4.93
C GLU A 111 15.90 -0.38 -3.79
N TYR A 112 15.89 -1.26 -2.78
CA TYR A 112 16.64 -1.01 -1.54
C TYR A 112 18.17 -1.06 -1.74
N ILE A 113 18.64 -1.96 -2.61
CA ILE A 113 20.08 -2.25 -2.76
C ILE A 113 20.78 -1.17 -3.58
N ASP A 114 20.23 -0.85 -4.74
CA ASP A 114 20.88 0.00 -5.73
C ASP A 114 20.49 1.49 -5.61
N ASN A 115 19.56 1.81 -4.69
CA ASN A 115 18.99 3.14 -4.50
C ASN A 115 18.36 3.72 -5.79
N ASP A 116 17.75 2.87 -6.61
CA ASP A 116 17.08 3.28 -7.85
C ASP A 116 15.56 3.32 -7.68
N GLU A 117 14.90 4.15 -8.50
CA GLU A 117 13.45 4.29 -8.52
C GLU A 117 12.89 3.93 -9.90
N GLU A 118 12.12 2.85 -9.97
CA GLU A 118 11.44 2.43 -11.20
C GLU A 118 10.00 2.98 -11.25
N PHE A 119 9.65 3.70 -12.31
CA PHE A 119 8.29 4.20 -12.51
C PHE A 119 7.28 3.05 -12.70
N CYS A 120 6.24 3.03 -11.86
CA CYS A 120 5.19 2.01 -11.90
C CYS A 120 3.87 2.52 -12.46
N ALA A 121 3.40 3.71 -12.03
CA ALA A 121 2.08 4.23 -12.41
C ALA A 121 1.94 5.75 -12.23
N GLU A 122 0.99 6.34 -12.95
CA GLU A 122 0.66 7.78 -12.88
C GLU A 122 -0.17 8.16 -11.63
N SER A 123 -0.82 7.18 -10.98
CA SER A 123 -1.65 7.38 -9.78
C SER A 123 -1.87 6.06 -9.04
N LEU A 124 -2.37 6.12 -7.79
CA LEU A 124 -2.73 4.93 -7.01
C LEU A 124 -3.85 4.12 -7.68
N SER A 125 -4.88 4.80 -8.19
CA SER A 125 -5.89 4.16 -9.02
C SER A 125 -5.28 3.46 -10.25
N ALA A 126 -4.41 4.12 -11.01
CA ALA A 126 -3.79 3.52 -12.20
C ALA A 126 -2.87 2.33 -11.86
N PHE A 127 -2.26 2.33 -10.68
CA PHE A 127 -1.44 1.23 -10.19
C PHE A 127 -2.25 -0.05 -9.98
N PHE A 128 -3.47 0.06 -9.45
CA PHE A 128 -4.34 -1.10 -9.19
C PHE A 128 -5.22 -1.50 -10.38
N GLU A 129 -5.37 -0.64 -11.39
CA GLU A 129 -6.10 -0.97 -12.63
C GLU A 129 -5.28 -1.79 -13.64
N LYS A 130 -3.94 -1.78 -13.54
CA LYS A 130 -3.02 -2.60 -14.34
C LYS A 130 -3.00 -4.05 -13.87
#